data_AF-A0A258ZQ20-F1
#
_entry.id   AF-A0A258ZQ20-F1
#
_cell.length_a   1.000
_cell.length_b   1.000
_cell.length_c   1.000
_cell.angle_alpha   90.00
_cell.angle_beta   90.00
_cell.angle_gamma   90.00
#
_symmetry.space_group_name_H-M   'P 1'
#
loop_
_entity.id
_entity.type
_entity.pdbx_description
1 polymer ?
#
loop_
_entity_poly.entity_id
_entity_poly.type
_entity_poly.pdbx_seq_one_letter_code
_entity_poly.pdbx_strand_id
1 'polypeptide(L)'
;MLTINSTVIPHGDEDLGDNLLYYDYNIDHLLSLGAKGLTMEDEAYVSAFRSFEGEVYENYIYEKLLRYAANEPQIKQFIIKGPHKNRTHAQSDALSVSWKGQIIYRARHKEIGEFDGLLFTDKELYFVEMTLVKSVSNLKKRLRKKRALLEVLFPRYNVKALLVLNEGATGTSELPEYASVWMTQPYSARHILESLSTRAPRAEMVRVQSDKIAHADDLKVAAFKYYSTLTWMMRSLRNGGTPVNWDFFRRSATQRYHDIYTKVYVGYLSIDDFKILAPNISLEGSGAKRAIVAIEKDHSGGYFLTYFLRHSGKKLDNITMSDGIAKAVKKDPLGITLTEMNHLDKAMDESFHLTLEQLRGIQNTLSTITHK
;
A
#
# COMPACT_ATOMS: atom_id res chain seq x y z
N MET A 1 13.45 15.10 13.06
CA MET A 1 12.81 13.84 12.62
C MET A 1 12.81 12.95 13.85
N LEU A 2 11.71 12.25 14.15
CA LEU A 2 11.72 11.32 15.27
C LEU A 2 12.83 10.29 15.05
N THR A 3 13.73 10.18 16.02
CA THR A 3 14.82 9.20 16.01
C THR A 3 14.49 8.15 17.05
N ILE A 4 14.09 6.97 16.60
CA ILE A 4 13.70 5.84 17.46
C ILE A 4 14.71 4.72 17.22
N ASN A 5 15.25 4.17 18.30
CA ASN A 5 16.21 3.07 18.29
C ASN A 5 16.08 2.24 19.57
N SER A 6 16.95 1.25 19.75
CA SER A 6 16.94 0.34 20.90
C SER A 6 17.24 1.00 22.25
N THR A 7 17.89 2.17 22.28
CA THR A 7 18.08 2.92 23.53
C THR A 7 16.84 3.72 23.91
N VAL A 8 15.96 3.99 22.95
CA VAL A 8 14.67 4.67 23.15
C VAL A 8 13.56 3.66 23.43
N ILE A 9 13.54 2.53 22.73
CA ILE A 9 12.55 1.46 22.87
C ILE A 9 13.27 0.11 22.99
N PRO A 10 13.26 -0.52 24.18
CA PRO A 10 13.94 -1.81 24.41
C PRO A 10 13.38 -2.96 23.56
N HIS A 11 14.27 -3.88 23.20
CA HIS A 11 13.94 -5.13 22.49
C HIS A 11 13.16 -6.11 23.38
N GLY A 12 12.56 -7.14 22.74
CA GLY A 12 11.75 -8.15 23.41
C GLY A 12 10.35 -7.64 23.78
N ASP A 13 9.44 -8.56 24.08
CA ASP A 13 8.02 -8.31 24.38
C ASP A 13 7.63 -8.59 25.84
N GLU A 14 8.60 -8.85 26.71
CA GLU A 14 8.39 -9.21 28.13
C GLU A 14 7.57 -8.15 28.91
N ASP A 15 7.82 -6.87 28.63
CA ASP A 15 7.13 -5.71 29.20
C ASP A 15 5.70 -5.50 28.65
N LEU A 16 5.31 -6.26 27.63
CA LEU A 16 3.97 -6.19 27.05
C LEU A 16 2.99 -7.14 27.76
N GLY A 17 3.50 -8.07 28.57
CA GLY A 17 2.69 -9.13 29.17
C GLY A 17 1.87 -9.87 28.12
N ASP A 18 0.60 -10.16 28.43
CA ASP A 18 -0.28 -10.92 27.54
C ASP A 18 -0.98 -10.06 26.47
N ASN A 19 -0.66 -8.77 26.34
CA ASN A 19 -1.32 -7.88 25.37
C ASN A 19 -1.31 -8.43 23.94
N LEU A 20 -0.21 -9.08 23.52
CA LEU A 20 -0.11 -9.66 22.19
C LEU A 20 -1.14 -10.77 21.95
N LEU A 21 -1.57 -11.50 22.99
CA LEU A 21 -2.56 -12.57 22.89
C LEU A 21 -3.98 -12.05 22.62
N TYR A 22 -4.24 -10.74 22.77
CA TYR A 22 -5.54 -10.12 22.52
C TYR A 22 -5.78 -9.71 21.06
N TYR A 23 -4.76 -9.81 20.21
CA TYR A 23 -4.90 -9.59 18.77
C TYR A 23 -5.51 -10.82 18.07
N ASP A 24 -6.20 -10.57 16.96
CA ASP A 24 -6.97 -11.57 16.21
C ASP A 24 -6.11 -12.21 15.11
N TYR A 25 -5.25 -13.15 15.49
CA TYR A 25 -4.37 -13.87 14.56
C TYR A 25 -5.08 -15.06 13.91
N ASN A 26 -4.91 -15.22 12.61
CA ASN A 26 -5.43 -16.40 11.90
C ASN A 26 -4.45 -17.58 12.01
N ILE A 27 -4.62 -18.41 13.04
CA ILE A 27 -3.75 -19.58 13.28
C ILE A 27 -4.35 -20.91 12.79
N ASP A 28 -5.62 -20.95 12.37
CA ASP A 28 -6.33 -22.20 12.06
C ASP A 28 -5.62 -23.03 10.97
N HIS A 29 -5.14 -22.36 9.93
CA HIS A 29 -4.40 -23.04 8.86
C HIS A 29 -3.08 -23.63 9.38
N LEU A 30 -2.34 -22.86 10.19
CA LEU A 30 -1.07 -23.29 10.78
C LEU A 30 -1.25 -24.49 11.71
N LEU A 31 -2.30 -24.46 12.55
CA LEU A 31 -2.68 -25.58 13.42
C LEU A 31 -3.08 -26.82 12.61
N SER A 32 -3.82 -26.64 11.52
CA SER A 32 -4.19 -27.75 10.62
C SER A 32 -2.98 -28.43 9.98
N LEU A 33 -1.95 -27.66 9.60
CA LEU A 33 -0.70 -28.21 9.08
C LEU A 33 0.06 -28.98 10.18
N GLY A 34 0.16 -28.42 11.38
CA GLY A 34 0.78 -29.10 12.52
C GLY A 34 0.08 -30.42 12.89
N ALA A 35 -1.26 -30.45 12.86
CA ALA A 35 -2.05 -31.66 13.10
C ALA A 35 -1.83 -32.76 12.03
N LYS A 36 -1.34 -32.40 10.85
CA LYS A 36 -0.92 -33.34 9.79
C LYS A 36 0.53 -33.80 9.93
N GLY A 37 1.22 -33.39 11.00
CA GLY A 37 2.61 -33.73 11.27
C GLY A 37 3.63 -32.87 10.52
N LEU A 38 3.20 -31.77 9.86
CA LEU A 38 4.13 -30.84 9.21
C LEU A 38 4.83 -29.97 10.26
N THR A 39 6.09 -29.63 9.97
CA THR A 39 6.99 -28.93 10.89
C THR A 39 7.72 -27.77 10.21
N MET A 40 8.67 -27.13 10.91
CA MET A 40 9.53 -26.09 10.34
C MET A 40 10.49 -26.58 9.23
N GLU A 41 10.43 -27.86 8.87
CA GLU A 41 11.13 -28.42 7.71
C GLU A 41 10.25 -28.42 6.44
N ASP A 42 8.93 -28.27 6.59
CA ASP A 42 7.98 -28.29 5.48
C ASP A 42 7.70 -26.87 4.96
N GLU A 43 7.86 -26.67 3.65
CA GLU A 43 7.69 -25.35 3.00
C GLU A 43 6.32 -24.72 3.30
N ALA A 44 5.25 -25.53 3.27
CA ALA A 44 3.90 -25.05 3.55
C ALA A 44 3.74 -24.53 4.99
N TYR A 45 4.33 -25.24 5.96
CA TYR A 45 4.29 -24.84 7.36
C TYR A 45 5.17 -23.60 7.60
N VAL A 46 6.37 -23.58 7.04
CA VAL A 46 7.27 -22.41 7.11
C VAL A 46 6.59 -21.17 6.55
N SER A 47 5.94 -21.28 5.40
CA SER A 47 5.20 -20.18 4.78
C SER A 47 4.08 -19.65 5.68
N ALA A 48 3.25 -20.55 6.22
CA ALA A 48 2.17 -20.19 7.15
C ALA A 48 2.71 -19.56 8.46
N PHE A 49 3.77 -20.12 9.04
CA PHE A 49 4.40 -19.61 10.25
C PHE A 49 5.00 -18.22 10.02
N ARG A 50 5.67 -17.97 8.89
CA ARG A 50 6.23 -16.65 8.56
C ARG A 50 5.15 -15.58 8.37
N SER A 51 4.00 -15.95 7.82
CA SER A 51 2.85 -15.05 7.74
C SER A 51 2.36 -14.66 9.13
N PHE A 52 2.18 -15.64 10.02
CA PHE A 52 1.79 -15.42 11.41
C PHE A 52 2.83 -14.59 12.17
N GLU A 53 4.12 -14.93 12.06
CA GLU A 53 5.22 -14.21 12.71
C GLU A 53 5.30 -12.76 12.26
N GLY A 54 5.02 -12.48 10.98
CA GLY A 54 4.87 -11.12 10.47
C GLY A 54 3.76 -10.33 11.17
N GLU A 55 2.57 -10.90 11.30
CA GLU A 55 1.44 -10.26 11.99
C GLU A 55 1.74 -10.00 13.47
N VAL A 56 2.35 -10.98 14.17
CA VAL A 56 2.74 -10.81 15.58
C VAL A 56 3.82 -9.74 15.72
N TYR A 57 4.82 -9.73 14.84
CA TYR A 57 5.88 -8.74 14.84
C TYR A 57 5.33 -7.32 14.65
N GLU A 58 4.37 -7.13 13.74
CA GLU A 58 3.71 -5.84 13.55
C GLU A 58 3.00 -5.35 14.82
N ASN A 59 2.29 -6.26 15.52
CA ASN A 59 1.58 -5.93 16.75
C ASN A 59 2.54 -5.69 17.93
N TYR A 60 3.62 -6.46 18.01
CA TYR A 60 4.73 -6.27 18.94
C TYR A 60 5.30 -4.84 18.84
N ILE A 61 5.71 -4.43 17.65
CA ILE A 61 6.27 -3.10 17.42
C ILE A 61 5.21 -2.02 17.67
N TYR A 62 3.97 -2.26 17.28
CA TYR A 62 2.88 -1.32 17.52
C TYR A 62 2.63 -1.09 19.03
N GLU A 63 2.60 -2.14 19.86
CA GLU A 63 2.45 -2.03 21.33
C GLU A 63 3.60 -1.23 21.97
N LYS A 64 4.82 -1.41 21.46
CA LYS A 64 6.00 -0.67 21.88
C LYS A 64 5.91 0.81 21.50
N LEU A 65 5.52 1.10 20.26
CA LEU A 65 5.32 2.48 19.79
C LEU A 65 4.19 3.17 20.55
N LEU A 66 3.11 2.47 20.90
CA LEU A 66 2.01 3.00 21.68
C LEU A 66 2.47 3.48 23.07
N ARG A 67 3.25 2.66 23.79
CA ARG A 67 3.83 3.00 25.09
C ARG A 67 4.84 4.14 24.99
N TYR A 68 5.68 4.14 23.96
CA TYR A 68 6.61 5.23 23.69
C TYR A 68 5.87 6.55 23.42
N ALA A 69 4.86 6.52 22.55
CA ALA A 69 4.10 7.70 22.14
C ALA A 69 3.37 8.38 23.31
N ALA A 70 2.85 7.59 24.27
CA ALA A 70 2.26 8.14 25.49
C ALA A 70 3.25 9.02 26.28
N ASN A 71 4.53 8.64 26.28
CA ASN A 71 5.56 9.29 27.10
C ASN A 71 6.39 10.34 26.34
N GLU A 72 6.48 10.28 25.00
CA GLU A 72 7.29 11.19 24.19
C GLU A 72 6.64 12.59 24.05
N PRO A 73 7.28 13.69 24.53
CA PRO A 73 6.70 15.03 24.47
C PRO A 73 6.43 15.58 23.06
N GLN A 74 7.22 15.15 22.05
CA GLN A 74 7.04 15.59 20.68
C GLN A 74 5.77 15.01 20.03
N ILE A 75 5.33 13.83 20.48
CA ILE A 75 4.13 13.18 19.97
C ILE A 75 2.90 13.80 20.65
N LYS A 76 1.95 14.24 19.82
CA LYS A 76 0.69 14.85 20.24
C LYS A 76 -0.48 13.90 20.08
N GLN A 77 -0.45 13.06 19.05
CA GLN A 77 -1.47 12.03 18.84
C GLN A 77 -0.85 10.74 18.30
N PHE A 78 -1.34 9.60 18.77
CA PHE A 78 -1.04 8.26 18.26
C PHE A 78 -2.35 7.52 18.00
N ILE A 79 -2.51 6.99 16.80
CA ILE A 79 -3.78 6.40 16.37
C ILE A 79 -3.89 4.96 16.85
N ILE A 80 -4.93 4.69 17.64
CA ILE A 80 -5.13 3.35 18.16
C ILE A 80 -5.72 2.38 17.15
N LYS A 81 -5.24 1.12 17.21
CA LYS A 81 -5.69 0.00 16.41
C LYS A 81 -5.78 -1.29 17.26
N GLY A 82 -6.29 -2.37 16.68
CA GLY A 82 -6.37 -3.68 17.34
C GLY A 82 -7.27 -3.69 18.59
N PRO A 83 -6.90 -4.42 19.66
CA PRO A 83 -7.71 -4.62 20.86
C PRO A 83 -7.83 -3.35 21.74
N HIS A 84 -7.07 -2.30 21.44
CA HIS A 84 -7.19 -1.00 22.10
C HIS A 84 -8.43 -0.22 21.66
N LYS A 85 -9.00 -0.51 20.49
CA LYS A 85 -10.19 0.15 19.95
C LYS A 85 -11.41 -0.78 19.99
N ASN A 86 -12.59 -0.21 20.22
CA ASN A 86 -13.85 -0.90 19.91
C ASN A 86 -13.94 -1.16 18.39
N ARG A 87 -14.35 -2.38 18.01
CA ARG A 87 -14.50 -2.77 16.60
C ARG A 87 -15.62 -1.93 15.96
N THR A 88 -15.29 -1.22 14.89
CA THR A 88 -16.23 -0.39 14.12
C THR A 88 -16.22 -0.81 12.65
N HIS A 89 -17.35 -0.63 11.95
CA HIS A 89 -17.34 -0.76 10.49
C HIS A 89 -16.55 0.39 9.86
N ALA A 90 -15.59 0.05 8.99
CA ALA A 90 -14.81 1.06 8.28
C ALA A 90 -15.67 1.85 7.28
N GLN A 91 -15.45 3.16 7.23
CA GLN A 91 -16.21 4.11 6.43
C GLN A 91 -15.63 4.28 5.02
N SER A 92 -16.46 4.63 4.04
CA SER A 92 -16.03 4.93 2.67
C SER A 92 -15.44 6.33 2.58
N ASP A 93 -14.39 6.48 1.77
CA ASP A 93 -13.68 7.75 1.51
C ASP A 93 -13.18 8.44 2.80
N ALA A 94 -12.81 7.62 3.78
CA ALA A 94 -12.33 8.06 5.08
C ALA A 94 -11.19 7.15 5.57
N LEU A 95 -10.34 7.73 6.41
CA LEU A 95 -9.40 6.99 7.23
C LEU A 95 -10.18 6.38 8.41
N SER A 96 -10.04 5.08 8.64
CA SER A 96 -10.72 4.40 9.73
C SER A 96 -9.92 3.17 10.17
N VAL A 97 -10.31 2.58 11.30
CA VAL A 97 -9.78 1.28 11.73
C VAL A 97 -10.75 0.19 11.25
N SER A 98 -10.23 -0.77 10.50
CA SER A 98 -10.97 -1.89 9.95
C SER A 98 -11.49 -2.81 11.07
N TRP A 99 -12.41 -3.71 10.73
CA TRP A 99 -12.89 -4.73 11.67
C TRP A 99 -11.76 -5.66 12.16
N LYS A 100 -10.71 -5.83 11.36
CA LYS A 100 -9.47 -6.56 11.70
C LYS A 100 -8.51 -5.74 12.57
N GLY A 101 -8.88 -4.50 12.92
CA GLY A 101 -8.04 -3.64 13.75
C GLY A 101 -6.88 -2.99 12.99
N GLN A 102 -6.95 -2.86 11.66
CA GLN A 102 -5.90 -2.20 10.86
C GLN A 102 -6.30 -0.76 10.50
N ILE A 103 -5.34 0.16 10.46
CA ILE A 103 -5.59 1.54 10.04
C ILE A 103 -5.62 1.58 8.51
N ILE A 104 -6.77 1.90 7.92
CA ILE A 104 -6.98 1.83 6.48
C ILE A 104 -7.66 3.09 5.94
N TYR A 105 -7.42 3.36 4.66
CA TYR A 105 -8.22 4.29 3.88
C TYR A 105 -8.94 3.53 2.76
N ARG A 106 -10.26 3.70 2.68
CA ARG A 106 -11.09 3.07 1.67
C ARG A 106 -11.60 4.06 0.64
N ALA A 107 -11.56 3.67 -0.64
CA ALA A 107 -12.33 4.30 -1.70
C ALA A 107 -13.51 3.38 -2.05
N ARG A 108 -14.75 3.81 -1.76
CA ARG A 108 -15.92 2.92 -1.74
C ARG A 108 -15.69 1.72 -0.81
N HIS A 109 -15.70 0.51 -1.35
CA HIS A 109 -15.51 -0.75 -0.62
C HIS A 109 -14.09 -1.34 -0.81
N LYS A 110 -13.14 -0.58 -1.36
CA LYS A 110 -11.78 -1.05 -1.63
C LYS A 110 -10.77 -0.29 -0.78
N GLU A 111 -9.90 -1.04 -0.12
CA GLU A 111 -8.75 -0.49 0.60
C GLU A 111 -7.70 -0.03 -0.42
N ILE A 112 -7.29 1.24 -0.31
CA ILE A 112 -6.28 1.82 -1.18
C ILE A 112 -5.03 2.26 -0.42
N GLY A 113 -5.11 2.32 0.90
CA GLY A 113 -3.99 2.55 1.81
C GLY A 113 -4.22 1.81 3.13
N GLU A 114 -3.15 1.28 3.69
CA GLU A 114 -3.09 0.58 4.97
C GLU A 114 -1.85 1.10 5.71
N PHE A 115 -1.91 1.25 7.03
CA PHE A 115 -0.84 1.84 7.82
C PHE A 115 -0.63 1.04 9.10
N ASP A 116 0.62 0.75 9.43
CA ASP A 116 0.95 -0.09 10.59
C ASP A 116 0.87 0.73 11.88
N GLY A 117 1.02 2.05 11.77
CA GLY A 117 0.83 3.04 12.81
C GLY A 117 0.78 4.45 12.22
N LEU A 118 0.14 5.37 12.94
CA LEU A 118 0.13 6.79 12.60
C LEU A 118 0.40 7.61 13.86
N LEU A 119 1.36 8.53 13.76
CA LEU A 119 1.75 9.44 14.84
C LEU A 119 1.73 10.88 14.34
N PHE A 120 1.33 11.81 15.19
CA PHE A 120 1.25 13.23 14.88
C PHE A 120 2.09 14.02 15.87
N THR A 121 2.87 14.96 15.36
CA THR A 121 3.50 16.04 16.12
C THR A 121 2.79 17.35 15.79
N ASP A 122 3.32 18.50 16.21
CA ASP A 122 2.72 19.80 15.90
C ASP A 122 2.68 20.12 14.39
N LYS A 123 3.65 19.59 13.61
CA LYS A 123 3.80 19.92 12.17
C LYS A 123 4.03 18.71 11.28
N GLU A 124 4.18 17.52 11.85
CA GLU A 124 4.57 16.33 11.10
C GLU A 124 3.61 15.18 11.37
N LEU A 125 3.36 14.38 10.33
CA LEU A 125 2.61 13.14 10.41
C LEU A 125 3.56 12.02 10.04
N TYR A 126 3.79 11.08 10.95
CA TYR A 126 4.59 9.90 10.72
C TYR A 126 3.66 8.72 10.45
N PHE A 127 3.84 8.07 9.31
CA PHE A 127 3.28 6.74 9.10
C PHE A 127 4.34 5.67 9.32
N VAL A 128 3.94 4.59 9.97
CA VAL A 128 4.83 3.47 10.25
C VAL A 128 4.68 2.44 9.15
N GLU A 129 5.82 1.92 8.68
CA GLU A 129 5.91 0.78 7.80
C GLU A 129 6.88 -0.23 8.39
N MET A 130 6.39 -1.44 8.64
CA MET A 130 7.16 -2.51 9.22
C MET A 130 7.43 -3.56 8.15
N THR A 131 8.64 -4.11 8.11
CA THR A 131 8.89 -5.25 7.23
C THR A 131 9.97 -6.18 7.73
N LEU A 132 9.74 -7.48 7.55
CA LEU A 132 10.71 -8.54 7.79
C LEU A 132 11.60 -8.81 6.55
N VAL A 133 11.36 -8.13 5.42
CA VAL A 133 12.15 -8.38 4.20
C VAL A 133 13.55 -7.80 4.30
N LYS A 134 14.54 -8.54 3.79
CA LYS A 134 15.96 -8.12 3.83
C LYS A 134 16.32 -7.01 2.85
N SER A 135 15.49 -6.71 1.85
CA SER A 135 15.77 -5.66 0.86
C SER A 135 14.60 -4.68 0.78
N VAL A 136 14.91 -3.39 0.94
CA VAL A 136 13.89 -2.32 0.94
C VAL A 136 13.72 -1.62 -0.40
N SER A 137 14.39 -2.08 -1.47
CA SER A 137 14.35 -1.46 -2.80
C SER A 137 12.92 -1.32 -3.35
N ASN A 138 12.11 -2.37 -3.17
CA ASN A 138 10.71 -2.41 -3.60
C ASN A 138 9.75 -1.61 -2.70
N LEU A 139 10.22 -1.15 -1.53
CA LEU A 139 9.39 -0.40 -0.58
C LEU A 139 9.12 1.02 -1.07
N LYS A 140 10.02 1.61 -1.88
CA LYS A 140 9.95 3.01 -2.32
C LYS A 140 8.62 3.37 -2.98
N LYS A 141 8.09 2.51 -3.88
CA LYS A 141 6.78 2.73 -4.53
C LYS A 141 5.64 2.74 -3.52
N ARG A 142 5.69 1.87 -2.52
CA ARG A 142 4.69 1.79 -1.43
C ARG A 142 4.76 3.02 -0.53
N LEU A 143 5.96 3.43 -0.11
CA LEU A 143 6.15 4.64 0.71
C LEU A 143 5.66 5.88 -0.02
N ARG A 144 5.96 6.01 -1.32
CA ARG A 144 5.53 7.15 -2.14
C ARG A 144 4.01 7.25 -2.19
N LYS A 145 3.34 6.12 -2.44
CA LYS A 145 1.87 6.02 -2.44
C LYS A 145 1.26 6.39 -1.08
N LYS A 146 1.76 5.80 0.02
CA LYS A 146 1.27 6.07 1.39
C LYS A 146 1.46 7.54 1.75
N ARG A 147 2.64 8.09 1.49
CA ARG A 147 2.96 9.51 1.70
C ARG A 147 2.00 10.42 0.92
N ALA A 148 1.86 10.19 -0.39
CA ALA A 148 1.04 11.03 -1.25
C ALA A 148 -0.44 11.04 -0.82
N LEU A 149 -0.98 9.89 -0.40
CA LEU A 149 -2.34 9.80 0.14
C LEU A 149 -2.48 10.65 1.42
N LEU A 150 -1.56 10.50 2.36
CA LEU A 150 -1.59 11.27 3.61
C LEU A 150 -1.38 12.77 3.40
N GLU A 151 -0.57 13.19 2.43
CA GLU A 151 -0.40 14.61 2.08
C GLU A 151 -1.69 15.23 1.49
N VAL A 152 -2.55 14.43 0.87
CA VAL A 152 -3.88 14.89 0.44
C VAL A 152 -4.83 14.98 1.63
N LEU A 153 -4.84 13.97 2.51
CA LEU A 153 -5.75 13.91 3.66
C LEU A 153 -5.39 14.91 4.76
N PHE A 154 -4.10 15.22 4.93
CA PHE A 154 -3.56 16.03 6.01
C PHE A 154 -2.65 17.14 5.46
N PRO A 155 -3.20 18.10 4.68
CA PRO A 155 -2.39 19.07 3.92
C PRO A 155 -1.59 20.05 4.80
N ARG A 156 -1.88 20.10 6.11
CA ARG A 156 -1.16 20.93 7.09
C ARG A 156 0.08 20.26 7.68
N TYR A 157 0.26 18.96 7.45
CA TYR A 157 1.36 18.18 8.03
C TYR A 157 2.41 17.85 6.98
N ASN A 158 3.67 17.89 7.41
CA ASN A 158 4.77 17.31 6.66
C ASN A 158 4.76 15.78 6.89
N VAL A 159 4.42 15.02 5.86
CA VAL A 159 4.31 13.57 5.97
C VAL A 159 5.68 12.90 5.89
N LYS A 160 5.98 12.06 6.88
CA LYS A 160 7.22 11.31 7.04
C LYS A 160 6.92 9.82 7.25
N ALA A 161 7.91 8.98 6.98
CA ALA A 161 7.85 7.55 7.23
C ALA A 161 8.78 7.18 8.39
N LEU A 162 8.29 6.32 9.28
CA LEU A 162 9.11 5.57 10.23
C LEU A 162 9.16 4.12 9.75
N LEU A 163 10.31 3.68 9.29
CA LEU A 163 10.51 2.31 8.85
C LEU A 163 11.06 1.49 9.99
N VAL A 164 10.42 0.37 10.29
CA VAL A 164 10.91 -0.59 11.29
C VAL A 164 11.44 -1.80 10.55
N LEU A 165 12.76 -2.00 10.61
CA LEU A 165 13.50 -2.99 9.84
C LEU A 165 14.30 -3.88 10.77
N ASN A 166 14.43 -5.16 10.43
CA ASN A 166 15.33 -6.04 11.15
C ASN A 166 16.79 -5.76 10.78
N GLU A 167 17.69 -6.01 11.72
CA GLU A 167 19.13 -6.01 11.47
C GLU A 167 19.49 -6.91 10.27
N GLY A 168 20.43 -6.43 9.45
CA GLY A 168 20.80 -7.08 8.19
C GLY A 168 19.94 -6.67 6.98
N ALA A 169 18.97 -5.76 7.14
CA ALA A 169 18.29 -5.14 6.01
C ALA A 169 19.26 -4.31 5.15
N THR A 170 19.18 -4.48 3.83
CA THR A 170 20.03 -3.83 2.82
C THR A 170 19.24 -2.82 1.99
N GLY A 171 19.92 -1.84 1.40
CA GLY A 171 19.31 -0.79 0.56
C GLY A 171 18.73 0.40 1.34
N THR A 172 19.02 0.49 2.65
CA THR A 172 18.59 1.60 3.52
C THR A 172 19.19 2.94 3.13
N SER A 173 20.38 2.96 2.52
CA SER A 173 21.04 4.16 2.00
C SER A 173 20.28 4.80 0.83
N GLU A 174 19.41 4.05 0.15
CA GLU A 174 18.65 4.56 -0.99
C GLU A 174 17.22 4.97 -0.63
N LEU A 175 16.89 5.00 0.66
CA LEU A 175 15.58 5.41 1.14
C LEU A 175 15.36 6.91 0.92
N PRO A 176 14.11 7.33 0.65
CA PRO A 176 13.80 8.75 0.50
C PRO A 176 14.09 9.55 1.78
N GLU A 177 14.44 10.83 1.64
CA GLU A 177 14.78 11.73 2.77
C GLU A 177 13.66 11.89 3.82
N TYR A 178 12.41 11.58 3.46
CA TYR A 178 11.28 11.62 4.37
C TYR A 178 11.15 10.34 5.22
N ALA A 179 12.00 9.34 5.02
CA ALA A 179 12.00 8.09 5.76
C ALA A 179 13.11 8.07 6.81
N SER A 180 12.72 7.71 8.04
CA SER A 180 13.62 7.36 9.14
C SER A 180 13.62 5.85 9.33
N VAL A 181 14.69 5.29 9.88
CA VAL A 181 14.82 3.85 10.12
C VAL A 181 15.04 3.59 11.60
N TRP A 182 14.23 2.70 12.16
CA TRP A 182 14.46 2.04 13.43
C TRP A 182 14.86 0.59 13.16
N MET A 183 16.11 0.25 13.46
CA MET A 183 16.61 -1.12 13.38
C MET A 183 16.23 -1.92 14.64
N THR A 184 15.70 -3.12 14.44
CA THR A 184 15.29 -4.05 15.47
C THR A 184 16.00 -5.39 15.33
N GLN A 185 16.10 -6.12 16.44
CA GLN A 185 16.54 -7.50 16.42
C GLN A 185 15.48 -8.40 15.77
N PRO A 186 15.86 -9.51 15.11
CA PRO A 186 14.91 -10.52 14.67
C PRO A 186 14.02 -10.99 15.82
N TYR A 187 12.70 -11.00 15.58
CA TYR A 187 11.70 -11.45 16.54
C TYR A 187 11.20 -12.85 16.17
N SER A 188 10.97 -13.69 17.19
CA SER A 188 10.40 -15.04 17.03
C SER A 188 9.06 -15.10 17.75
N ALA A 189 8.00 -15.44 17.02
CA ALA A 189 6.63 -15.50 17.54
C ALA A 189 6.24 -16.89 18.12
N ARG A 190 7.21 -17.79 18.35
CA ARG A 190 6.93 -19.18 18.76
C ARG A 190 6.17 -19.29 20.08
N HIS A 191 6.55 -18.52 21.10
CA HIS A 191 5.88 -18.52 22.41
C HIS A 191 4.45 -17.99 22.33
N ILE A 192 4.19 -17.02 21.43
CA ILE A 192 2.85 -16.52 21.15
C ILE A 192 1.99 -17.62 20.50
N LEU A 193 2.54 -18.33 19.51
CA LEU A 193 1.83 -19.45 18.88
C LEU A 193 1.49 -20.53 19.90
N GLU A 194 2.45 -20.93 20.74
CA GLU A 194 2.25 -21.94 21.79
C GLU A 194 1.12 -21.54 22.75
N SER A 195 1.13 -20.29 23.22
CA SER A 195 0.11 -19.74 24.12
C SER A 195 -1.29 -19.72 23.49
N LEU A 196 -1.38 -19.32 22.22
CA LEU A 196 -2.66 -19.29 21.49
C LEU A 196 -3.19 -20.71 21.21
N SER A 197 -2.30 -21.64 20.85
CA SER A 197 -2.63 -23.03 20.49
C SER A 197 -3.19 -23.81 21.68
N THR A 198 -2.61 -23.59 22.86
CA THR A 198 -3.02 -24.24 24.12
C THR A 198 -4.23 -23.58 24.77
N ARG A 199 -4.66 -22.41 24.27
CA ARG A 199 -5.67 -21.56 24.90
C ARG A 199 -5.36 -21.31 26.38
N ALA A 200 -4.08 -21.10 26.69
CA ALA A 200 -3.64 -20.79 28.04
C ALA A 200 -4.44 -19.59 28.62
N PRO A 201 -4.75 -19.59 29.94
CA PRO A 201 -5.32 -18.42 30.60
C PRO A 201 -4.46 -17.19 30.33
N ARG A 202 -5.11 -16.06 30.07
CA ARG A 202 -4.44 -14.80 29.75
C ARG A 202 -4.64 -13.81 30.90
N ALA A 203 -3.59 -13.13 31.30
CA ALA A 203 -3.65 -11.97 32.18
C ALA A 203 -4.46 -10.85 31.51
N GLU A 204 -5.06 -9.97 32.33
CA GLU A 204 -5.86 -8.86 31.82
C GLU A 204 -5.03 -7.94 30.91
N MET A 205 -5.66 -7.49 29.82
CA MET A 205 -5.04 -6.58 28.87
C MET A 205 -4.68 -5.25 29.53
N VAL A 206 -3.41 -4.88 29.46
CA VAL A 206 -2.90 -3.60 29.97
C VAL A 206 -3.15 -2.52 28.92
N ARG A 207 -4.10 -1.61 29.21
CA ARG A 207 -4.42 -0.46 28.34
C ARG A 207 -3.53 0.73 28.65
N VAL A 208 -2.99 1.37 27.61
CA VAL A 208 -2.22 2.60 27.74
C VAL A 208 -3.17 3.78 27.93
N GLN A 209 -3.06 4.49 29.06
CA GLN A 209 -3.87 5.66 29.40
C GLN A 209 -3.06 6.94 29.13
N SER A 210 -3.41 7.69 28.09
CA SER A 210 -2.83 9.01 27.81
C SER A 210 -3.76 9.81 26.91
N ASP A 211 -3.76 11.13 27.10
CA ASP A 211 -4.46 12.13 26.27
C ASP A 211 -3.94 12.20 24.82
N LYS A 212 -2.74 11.64 24.56
CA LYS A 212 -2.17 11.52 23.21
C LYS A 212 -2.75 10.35 22.42
N ILE A 213 -3.53 9.48 23.05
CA ILE A 213 -4.06 8.28 22.41
C ILE A 213 -5.39 8.62 21.75
N ALA A 214 -5.44 8.58 20.42
CA ALA A 214 -6.56 9.07 19.63
C ALA A 214 -7.23 7.96 18.80
N HIS A 215 -8.55 8.04 18.62
CA HIS A 215 -9.25 7.15 17.72
C HIS A 215 -9.19 7.71 16.29
N ALA A 216 -9.14 6.81 15.29
CA ALA A 216 -9.14 7.24 13.88
C ALA A 216 -10.39 8.06 13.52
N ASP A 217 -11.51 7.86 14.22
CA ASP A 217 -12.78 8.54 13.97
C ASP A 217 -12.75 10.01 14.47
N ASP A 218 -11.79 10.36 15.34
CA ASP A 218 -11.58 11.73 15.84
C ASP A 218 -10.76 12.58 14.85
N LEU A 219 -10.17 11.95 13.82
CA LEU A 219 -9.28 12.63 12.89
C LEU A 219 -10.05 13.49 11.89
N LYS A 220 -9.72 14.78 11.89
CA LYS A 220 -10.19 15.71 10.86
C LYS A 220 -9.33 15.56 9.61
N VAL A 221 -9.88 14.90 8.59
CA VAL A 221 -9.25 14.72 7.27
C VAL A 221 -9.83 15.65 6.23
N ALA A 222 -9.01 16.09 5.28
CA ALA A 222 -9.48 16.72 4.07
C ALA A 222 -10.22 15.70 3.19
N ALA A 223 -11.26 16.15 2.50
CA ALA A 223 -12.06 15.28 1.65
C ALA A 223 -11.26 14.84 0.41
N PHE A 224 -11.16 13.53 0.19
CA PHE A 224 -10.54 12.96 -1.01
C PHE A 224 -11.48 11.99 -1.72
N LYS A 225 -12.15 12.49 -2.77
CA LYS A 225 -13.05 11.68 -3.59
C LYS A 225 -12.27 10.95 -4.68
N TYR A 226 -11.87 9.71 -4.39
CA TYR A 226 -10.96 8.93 -5.24
C TYR A 226 -11.40 8.85 -6.72
N TYR A 227 -12.64 8.45 -6.98
CA TYR A 227 -13.12 8.26 -8.37
C TYR A 227 -13.40 9.58 -9.09
N SER A 228 -13.87 10.61 -8.37
CA SER A 228 -14.04 11.95 -8.95
C SER A 228 -12.70 12.55 -9.36
N THR A 229 -11.68 12.38 -8.51
CA THR A 229 -10.31 12.83 -8.78
C THR A 229 -9.70 12.06 -9.95
N LEU A 230 -9.94 10.74 -10.04
CA LEU A 230 -9.50 9.92 -11.17
C LEU A 230 -10.07 10.42 -12.50
N THR A 231 -11.37 10.71 -12.56
CA THR A 231 -12.00 11.28 -13.76
C THR A 231 -11.44 12.66 -14.10
N TRP A 232 -11.27 13.54 -13.11
CA TRP A 232 -10.71 14.87 -13.32
C TRP A 232 -9.28 14.79 -13.86
N MET A 233 -8.43 13.96 -13.28
CA MET A 233 -7.05 13.73 -13.74
C MET A 233 -7.03 13.26 -15.19
N MET A 234 -7.78 12.22 -15.49
CA MET A 234 -7.86 11.61 -16.82
C MET A 234 -8.33 12.62 -17.89
N ARG A 235 -9.38 13.40 -17.61
CA ARG A 235 -9.87 14.42 -18.54
C ARG A 235 -8.91 15.60 -18.70
N SER A 236 -8.28 16.03 -17.60
CA SER A 236 -7.32 17.13 -17.63
C SER A 236 -6.05 16.77 -18.41
N LEU A 237 -5.63 15.50 -18.35
CA LEU A 237 -4.53 14.97 -19.15
C LEU A 237 -4.83 14.98 -20.66
N ARG A 238 -6.11 14.90 -21.06
CA ARG A 238 -6.53 14.96 -22.46
C ARG A 238 -6.91 16.36 -22.95
N ASN A 239 -6.77 17.38 -22.10
CA ASN A 239 -7.10 18.73 -22.48
C ASN A 239 -5.97 19.37 -23.30
N GLY A 240 -6.29 19.95 -24.46
CA GLY A 240 -5.33 20.68 -25.29
C GLY A 240 -4.99 20.05 -26.65
N GLY A 241 -5.77 19.08 -27.13
CA GLY A 241 -5.66 18.54 -28.50
C GLY A 241 -4.50 17.57 -28.73
N THR A 242 -3.61 17.39 -27.75
CA THR A 242 -2.57 16.35 -27.76
C THR A 242 -3.03 15.11 -26.98
N PRO A 243 -2.43 13.94 -27.25
CA PRO A 243 -2.78 12.70 -26.54
C PRO A 243 -2.53 12.74 -25.03
N VAL A 244 -1.54 13.55 -24.60
CA VAL A 244 -1.19 13.80 -23.21
C VAL A 244 -0.78 15.27 -23.08
N ASN A 245 -1.38 15.98 -22.13
CA ASN A 245 -0.96 17.30 -21.69
C ASN A 245 0.21 17.16 -20.72
N TRP A 246 1.43 17.30 -21.24
CA TRP A 246 2.65 17.08 -20.46
C TRP A 246 2.91 18.16 -19.41
N ASP A 247 2.41 19.38 -19.61
CA ASP A 247 2.51 20.44 -18.60
C ASP A 247 1.64 20.11 -17.40
N PHE A 248 0.41 19.62 -17.63
CA PHE A 248 -0.43 19.11 -16.57
C PHE A 248 0.22 17.88 -15.90
N PHE A 249 0.75 16.94 -16.68
CA PHE A 249 1.39 15.73 -16.17
C PHE A 249 2.57 16.05 -15.23
N ARG A 250 3.38 17.06 -15.52
CA ARG A 250 4.59 17.39 -14.74
C ARG A 250 4.35 18.27 -13.50
N ARG A 251 3.14 18.79 -13.28
CA ARG A 251 2.85 19.63 -12.10
C ARG A 251 3.04 18.83 -10.81
N SER A 252 3.63 19.46 -9.79
CA SER A 252 3.83 18.83 -8.47
C SER A 252 2.50 18.35 -7.85
N ALA A 253 1.44 19.13 -7.99
CA ALA A 253 0.11 18.77 -7.50
C ALA A 253 -0.47 17.52 -8.18
N THR A 254 -0.22 17.31 -9.48
CA THR A 254 -0.72 16.15 -10.23
C THR A 254 0.12 14.91 -9.98
N GLN A 255 1.43 15.08 -9.81
CA GLN A 255 2.34 14.00 -9.42
C GLN A 255 1.96 13.35 -8.09
N ARG A 256 1.49 14.13 -7.11
CA ARG A 256 0.93 13.57 -5.87
C ARG A 256 -0.21 12.58 -6.16
N TYR A 257 -1.11 12.90 -7.07
CA TYR A 257 -2.17 11.97 -7.47
C TYR A 257 -1.62 10.78 -8.26
N HIS A 258 -0.64 10.98 -9.15
CA HIS A 258 0.02 9.87 -9.85
C HIS A 258 0.59 8.84 -8.87
N ASP A 259 1.18 9.31 -7.77
CA ASP A 259 1.73 8.45 -6.73
C ASP A 259 0.64 7.68 -5.97
N ILE A 260 -0.54 8.29 -5.74
CA ILE A 260 -1.70 7.60 -5.11
C ILE A 260 -2.24 6.49 -6.02
N TYR A 261 -2.49 6.78 -7.31
CA TYR A 261 -3.07 5.82 -8.25
C TYR A 261 -2.07 4.77 -8.73
N THR A 262 -0.76 5.08 -8.63
CA THR A 262 0.40 4.35 -9.15
C THR A 262 0.43 4.18 -10.67
N LYS A 263 -0.63 4.59 -11.36
CA LYS A 263 -0.86 4.50 -12.80
C LYS A 263 -1.75 5.65 -13.24
N VAL A 264 -1.48 6.16 -14.42
CA VAL A 264 -2.13 7.33 -14.98
C VAL A 264 -2.75 6.94 -16.30
N TYR A 265 -4.08 6.83 -16.35
CA TYR A 265 -4.78 6.40 -17.55
C TYR A 265 -4.83 7.51 -18.59
N VAL A 266 -4.32 7.22 -19.79
CA VAL A 266 -4.15 8.22 -20.86
C VAL A 266 -5.03 7.98 -22.07
N GLY A 267 -5.63 6.80 -22.20
CA GLY A 267 -6.55 6.49 -23.29
C GLY A 267 -6.71 5.00 -23.51
N TYR A 268 -7.13 4.61 -24.71
CA TYR A 268 -7.22 3.21 -25.11
C TYR A 268 -6.84 3.00 -26.56
N LEU A 269 -6.38 1.78 -26.88
CA LEU A 269 -6.20 1.29 -28.23
C LEU A 269 -7.37 0.39 -28.62
N SER A 270 -7.67 0.33 -29.92
CA SER A 270 -8.42 -0.77 -30.50
C SER A 270 -7.69 -2.09 -30.24
N ILE A 271 -8.43 -3.21 -30.22
CA ILE A 271 -7.81 -4.52 -30.05
C ILE A 271 -6.90 -4.87 -31.24
N ASP A 272 -7.23 -4.39 -32.45
CA ASP A 272 -6.42 -4.67 -33.63
C ASP A 272 -5.10 -3.91 -33.61
N ASP A 273 -5.09 -2.64 -33.18
CA ASP A 273 -3.85 -1.91 -32.93
C ASP A 273 -3.02 -2.56 -31.82
N PHE A 274 -3.69 -3.04 -30.77
CA PHE A 274 -2.99 -3.72 -29.68
C PHE A 274 -2.33 -5.03 -30.12
N LYS A 275 -2.95 -5.81 -31.02
CA LYS A 275 -2.35 -7.04 -31.59
C LYS A 275 -1.07 -6.74 -32.38
N ILE A 276 -1.00 -5.60 -33.08
CA ILE A 276 0.21 -5.17 -33.78
C ILE A 276 1.34 -4.91 -32.77
N LEU A 277 1.01 -4.30 -31.62
CA LEU A 277 1.98 -3.98 -30.58
C LEU A 277 2.45 -5.23 -29.79
N ALA A 278 1.54 -6.15 -29.50
CA ALA A 278 1.77 -7.29 -28.62
C ALA A 278 1.33 -8.61 -29.28
N PRO A 279 1.95 -9.01 -30.41
CA PRO A 279 1.50 -10.15 -31.23
C PRO A 279 1.61 -11.49 -30.49
N ASN A 280 2.46 -11.57 -29.46
CA ASN A 280 2.66 -12.78 -28.66
C ASN A 280 1.60 -12.96 -27.53
N ILE A 281 0.70 -12.00 -27.34
CA ILE A 281 -0.42 -12.14 -26.40
C ILE A 281 -1.58 -12.81 -27.13
N SER A 282 -1.90 -14.06 -26.73
CA SER A 282 -3.08 -14.75 -27.27
C SER A 282 -4.36 -14.06 -26.77
N LEU A 283 -5.20 -13.66 -27.73
CA LEU A 283 -6.52 -13.07 -27.49
C LEU A 283 -7.65 -13.97 -27.97
N GLU A 284 -7.36 -15.23 -28.32
CA GLU A 284 -8.39 -16.19 -28.71
C GLU A 284 -9.40 -16.38 -27.57
N GLY A 285 -10.70 -16.27 -27.89
CA GLY A 285 -11.78 -16.33 -26.91
C GLY A 285 -11.81 -15.17 -25.90
N SER A 286 -11.02 -14.11 -26.11
CA SER A 286 -11.03 -12.92 -25.26
C SER A 286 -12.27 -12.06 -25.51
N GLY A 287 -13.02 -11.73 -24.45
CA GLY A 287 -14.09 -10.73 -24.48
C GLY A 287 -13.62 -9.27 -24.42
N ALA A 288 -12.31 -9.03 -24.54
CA ALA A 288 -11.75 -7.68 -24.46
C ALA A 288 -12.20 -6.82 -25.65
N LYS A 289 -12.71 -5.62 -25.36
CA LYS A 289 -13.19 -4.67 -26.38
C LYS A 289 -12.15 -3.63 -26.78
N ARG A 290 -11.20 -3.34 -25.90
CA ARG A 290 -10.13 -2.35 -26.06
C ARG A 290 -9.01 -2.63 -25.07
N ALA A 291 -7.82 -2.12 -25.35
CA ALA A 291 -6.70 -2.12 -24.41
C ALA A 291 -6.57 -0.74 -23.76
N ILE A 292 -6.80 -0.65 -22.44
CA ILE A 292 -6.64 0.62 -21.72
C ILE A 292 -5.16 0.89 -21.54
N VAL A 293 -4.70 2.07 -21.95
CA VAL A 293 -3.31 2.51 -21.86
C VAL A 293 -3.12 3.35 -20.61
N ALA A 294 -2.11 3.02 -19.82
CA ALA A 294 -1.71 3.78 -18.65
C ALA A 294 -0.20 4.01 -18.61
N ILE A 295 0.21 5.12 -17.99
CA ILE A 295 1.60 5.42 -17.65
C ILE A 295 1.81 4.99 -16.19
N GLU A 296 2.81 4.15 -15.92
CA GLU A 296 3.25 3.82 -14.57
C GLU A 296 4.61 4.43 -14.26
N LYS A 297 4.83 4.73 -12.97
CA LYS A 297 6.12 5.16 -12.43
C LYS A 297 6.79 3.96 -11.77
N ASP A 298 8.04 3.68 -12.14
CA ASP A 298 8.85 2.63 -11.54
C ASP A 298 9.46 3.06 -10.18
N HIS A 299 10.25 2.17 -9.59
CA HIS A 299 10.91 2.41 -8.30
C HIS A 299 12.04 3.47 -8.40
N SER A 300 12.65 3.64 -9.57
CA SER A 300 13.70 4.63 -9.85
C SER A 300 13.13 6.02 -10.16
N GLY A 301 11.83 6.10 -10.43
CA GLY A 301 11.15 7.33 -10.85
C GLY A 301 11.06 7.51 -12.37
N GLY A 302 11.49 6.50 -13.14
CA GLY A 302 11.24 6.39 -14.57
C GLY A 302 9.77 6.07 -14.86
N TYR A 303 9.35 6.35 -16.09
CA TYR A 303 7.98 6.11 -16.54
C TYR A 303 7.95 5.13 -17.71
N PHE A 304 6.93 4.27 -17.73
CA PHE A 304 6.70 3.32 -18.81
C PHE A 304 5.21 3.15 -19.10
N LEU A 305 4.91 2.65 -20.29
CA LEU A 305 3.54 2.32 -20.69
C LEU A 305 3.17 0.92 -20.25
N THR A 306 1.96 0.78 -19.73
CA THR A 306 1.34 -0.50 -19.38
C THR A 306 -0.07 -0.55 -19.95
N TYR A 307 -0.54 -1.76 -20.22
CA TYR A 307 -1.81 -2.00 -20.92
C TYR A 307 -2.70 -2.90 -20.10
N PHE A 308 -3.96 -2.54 -19.94
CA PHE A 308 -4.94 -3.36 -19.24
C PHE A 308 -5.93 -3.96 -20.23
N LEU A 309 -5.96 -5.30 -20.28
CA LEU A 309 -6.92 -6.06 -21.07
C LEU A 309 -7.93 -6.73 -20.16
N ARG A 310 -9.19 -6.30 -20.27
CA ARG A 310 -10.28 -6.91 -19.51
C ARG A 310 -11.00 -7.93 -20.39
N HIS A 311 -10.76 -9.21 -20.10
CA HIS A 311 -11.39 -10.32 -20.80
C HIS A 311 -12.84 -10.56 -20.35
N SER A 312 -13.14 -10.29 -19.07
CA SER A 312 -14.48 -10.40 -18.49
C SER A 312 -14.59 -9.57 -17.22
N GLY A 313 -15.78 -9.54 -16.59
CA GLY A 313 -16.03 -8.74 -15.38
C GLY A 313 -15.13 -9.05 -14.18
N LYS A 314 -14.46 -10.22 -14.15
CA LYS A 314 -13.51 -10.61 -13.09
C LYS A 314 -12.10 -10.98 -13.61
N LYS A 315 -11.88 -10.96 -14.93
CA LYS A 315 -10.60 -11.35 -15.54
C LYS A 315 -9.96 -10.14 -16.20
N LEU A 316 -8.87 -9.68 -15.60
CA LEU A 316 -8.11 -8.51 -16.02
C LEU A 316 -6.62 -8.85 -16.04
N ASP A 317 -5.97 -8.61 -17.17
CA ASP A 317 -4.53 -8.77 -17.32
C ASP A 317 -3.88 -7.39 -17.42
N ASN A 318 -2.74 -7.23 -16.75
CA ASN A 318 -1.83 -6.10 -16.96
C ASN A 318 -0.68 -6.57 -17.84
N ILE A 319 -0.40 -5.82 -18.89
CA ILE A 319 0.58 -6.17 -19.91
C ILE A 319 1.63 -5.08 -19.96
N THR A 320 2.88 -5.49 -19.78
CA THR A 320 4.05 -4.62 -19.89
C THR A 320 4.88 -5.06 -21.10
N MET A 321 5.48 -4.09 -21.79
CA MET A 321 6.37 -4.35 -22.92
C MET A 321 7.83 -4.18 -22.48
N SER A 322 8.69 -5.16 -22.75
CA SER A 322 10.14 -5.04 -22.61
C SER A 322 10.79 -5.62 -23.86
N ASP A 323 11.66 -4.84 -24.52
CA ASP A 323 12.42 -5.30 -25.69
C ASP A 323 11.54 -5.92 -26.81
N GLY A 324 10.36 -5.34 -27.02
CA GLY A 324 9.36 -5.82 -27.99
C GLY A 324 8.57 -7.06 -27.55
N ILE A 325 8.86 -7.62 -26.37
CA ILE A 325 8.16 -8.78 -25.82
C ILE A 325 7.10 -8.30 -24.82
N ALA A 326 5.85 -8.69 -25.07
CA ALA A 326 4.76 -8.44 -24.14
C ALA A 326 4.73 -9.50 -23.04
N LYS A 327 4.64 -9.07 -21.78
CA LYS A 327 4.44 -9.94 -20.62
C LYS A 327 3.11 -9.63 -19.95
N ALA A 328 2.23 -10.64 -19.86
CA ALA A 328 0.95 -10.53 -19.18
C ALA A 328 1.05 -11.00 -17.72
N VAL A 329 0.46 -10.23 -16.81
CA VAL A 329 0.31 -10.55 -15.40
C VAL A 329 -1.16 -10.43 -15.03
N LYS A 330 -1.75 -11.54 -14.58
CA LYS A 330 -3.14 -11.57 -14.10
C LYS A 330 -3.28 -10.65 -12.89
N LYS A 331 -4.31 -9.81 -12.89
CA LYS A 331 -4.65 -8.94 -11.76
C LYS A 331 -5.64 -9.62 -10.84
N ASP A 332 -5.56 -9.26 -9.56
CA ASP A 332 -6.50 -9.70 -8.55
C ASP A 332 -7.95 -9.32 -8.94
N PRO A 333 -8.88 -10.29 -9.05
CA PRO A 333 -10.29 -10.01 -9.35
C PRO A 333 -10.98 -9.16 -8.29
N LEU A 334 -10.41 -9.02 -7.10
CA LEU A 334 -10.91 -8.17 -6.02
C LEU A 334 -10.06 -6.89 -5.83
N GLY A 335 -9.05 -6.66 -6.67
CA GLY A 335 -8.18 -5.49 -6.57
C GLY A 335 -8.84 -4.19 -6.99
N ILE A 336 -8.31 -3.06 -6.51
CA ILE A 336 -8.76 -1.70 -6.88
C ILE A 336 -8.72 -1.47 -8.40
N THR A 337 -7.77 -2.07 -9.11
CA THR A 337 -7.59 -1.89 -10.55
C THR A 337 -8.79 -2.37 -11.36
N LEU A 338 -9.44 -3.45 -10.96
CA LEU A 338 -10.68 -3.87 -11.62
C LEU A 338 -11.81 -2.86 -11.42
N THR A 339 -11.93 -2.30 -10.22
CA THR A 339 -12.94 -1.27 -9.93
C THR A 339 -12.66 0.05 -10.63
N GLU A 340 -11.38 0.40 -10.82
CA GLU A 340 -10.94 1.51 -11.67
C GLU A 340 -11.35 1.25 -13.12
N MET A 341 -11.10 0.04 -13.68
CA MET A 341 -11.53 -0.30 -15.05
C MET A 341 -13.03 -0.10 -15.26
N ASN A 342 -13.87 -0.59 -14.33
CA ASN A 342 -15.32 -0.42 -14.40
C ASN A 342 -15.74 1.06 -14.40
N HIS A 343 -14.98 1.91 -13.73
CA HIS A 343 -15.19 3.36 -13.74
C HIS A 343 -14.76 3.99 -15.05
N LEU A 344 -13.58 3.61 -15.58
CA LEU A 344 -13.07 4.10 -16.85
C LEU A 344 -13.97 3.74 -18.04
N ASP A 345 -14.66 2.61 -18.01
CA ASP A 345 -15.61 2.28 -19.08
C ASP A 345 -16.76 3.23 -19.25
N LYS A 346 -17.15 3.88 -18.15
CA LYS A 346 -18.19 4.90 -18.17
C LYS A 346 -17.62 6.28 -18.47
N ALA A 347 -16.33 6.49 -18.22
CA ALA A 347 -15.70 7.79 -18.27
C ALA A 347 -14.94 8.08 -19.57
N MET A 348 -14.41 7.05 -20.25
CA MET A 348 -13.65 7.15 -21.49
C MET A 348 -14.54 6.93 -22.72
N ASP A 349 -14.84 8.02 -23.41
CA ASP A 349 -15.48 8.06 -24.73
C ASP A 349 -14.44 8.03 -25.88
N GLU A 350 -14.90 8.21 -27.13
CA GLU A 350 -14.04 8.18 -28.33
C GLU A 350 -12.91 9.22 -28.32
N SER A 351 -13.03 10.30 -27.53
CA SER A 351 -11.95 11.28 -27.40
C SER A 351 -10.71 10.72 -26.70
N PHE A 352 -10.81 9.53 -26.09
CA PHE A 352 -9.72 8.80 -25.46
C PHE A 352 -9.07 7.74 -26.37
N HIS A 353 -9.58 7.56 -27.58
CA HIS A 353 -8.94 6.68 -28.55
C HIS A 353 -7.53 7.18 -28.89
N LEU A 354 -6.58 6.25 -28.96
CA LEU A 354 -5.19 6.50 -29.30
C LEU A 354 -4.85 5.77 -30.60
N THR A 355 -4.14 6.44 -31.51
CA THR A 355 -3.50 5.77 -32.65
C THR A 355 -2.13 5.22 -32.25
N LEU A 356 -1.61 4.28 -33.04
CA LEU A 356 -0.24 3.77 -32.84
C LEU A 356 0.83 4.86 -32.95
N GLU A 357 0.61 5.87 -33.81
CA GLU A 357 1.51 7.03 -33.93
C GLU A 357 1.50 7.87 -32.65
N GLN A 358 0.32 8.17 -32.11
CA GLN A 358 0.18 8.90 -30.85
C GLN A 358 0.82 8.13 -29.70
N LEU A 359 0.66 6.81 -29.65
CA LEU A 359 1.27 5.94 -28.65
C LEU A 359 2.81 6.00 -28.71
N ARG A 360 3.41 5.93 -29.90
CA ARG A 360 4.85 6.09 -30.09
C ARG A 360 5.33 7.46 -29.64
N GLY A 361 4.58 8.52 -29.95
CA GLY A 361 4.86 9.87 -29.47
C GLY A 361 4.87 9.97 -27.94
N ILE A 362 3.93 9.30 -27.27
CA ILE A 362 3.89 9.20 -25.81
C ILE A 362 5.14 8.47 -25.30
N GLN A 363 5.44 7.28 -25.85
CA GLN A 363 6.59 6.47 -25.44
C GLN A 363 7.92 7.20 -25.59
N ASN A 364 8.12 7.90 -26.70
CA ASN A 364 9.31 8.73 -26.96
C ASN A 364 9.43 9.89 -25.96
N THR A 365 8.30 10.47 -25.52
CA THR A 365 8.35 11.51 -24.49
C THR A 365 8.71 10.91 -23.13
N LEU A 366 8.14 9.75 -22.79
CA LEU A 366 8.40 9.08 -21.51
C LEU A 366 9.88 8.71 -21.30
N SER A 367 10.59 8.30 -22.35
CA SER A 367 12.03 7.98 -22.26
C SER A 367 12.91 9.18 -21.96
N THR A 368 12.41 10.41 -22.13
CA THR A 368 13.14 11.66 -21.88
C THR A 368 12.84 12.27 -20.51
N ILE A 369 11.82 11.79 -19.81
CA ILE A 369 11.39 12.35 -18.52
C ILE A 369 11.72 11.40 -17.38
N THR A 370 12.31 11.95 -16.33
CA THR A 370 12.47 11.27 -15.04
C THR A 370 11.95 12.18 -13.95
N HIS A 371 11.41 11.60 -12.88
CA HIS A 371 10.97 12.38 -11.74
C HIS A 371 11.55 11.79 -10.46
N LYS A 372 12.44 12.57 -9.83
CA LYS A 372 12.99 12.27 -8.50
C LYS A 372 11.91 12.31 -7.44
#